data_AF-A0A452XQA9-F1
#
_entry.id   AF-A0A452XQA9-F1
#
_cell.length_a   1.000
_cell.length_b   1.000
_cell.length_c   1.000
_cell.angle_alpha   90.00
_cell.angle_beta   90.00
_cell.angle_gamma   90.00
#
_symmetry.space_group_name_H-M   'P 1'
#
loop_
_entity.id
_entity.type
_entity.pdbx_description
1 polymer ?
#
loop_
_entity_poly.entity_id
_entity_poly.type
_entity_poly.pdbx_seq_one_letter_code
_entity_poly.pdbx_strand_id
1 'polypeptide(L)'
;MFDGIIREVVEETGVPASSLTEPILIGVSRRETNVRPAAFFYMRCNIDSSAITELYARAQDGYESTKIYAVSVKDLRDMSQRLPGCHLGGFALYELMRNASESL
;
A
#
# COMPACT_ATOMS: atom_id res chain seq x y z
N MET A 1 15.80 -2.13 -0.75
CA MET A 1 14.43 -2.46 -1.25
C MET A 1 13.43 -2.44 -0.09
N PHE A 2 13.64 -3.24 0.96
CA PHE A 2 12.77 -3.27 2.15
C PHE A 2 12.82 -1.96 2.97
N ASP A 3 14.02 -1.42 3.26
CA ASP A 3 14.12 -0.09 3.89
C ASP A 3 13.55 1.03 3.02
N GLY A 4 13.65 0.84 1.70
CA GLY A 4 13.09 1.76 0.72
C GLY A 4 11.58 1.86 0.88
N ILE A 5 10.86 0.73 0.86
CA ILE A 5 9.39 0.77 0.96
C ILE A 5 8.89 1.30 2.32
N ILE A 6 9.62 1.06 3.41
CA ILE A 6 9.30 1.69 4.70
C ILE A 6 9.44 3.20 4.59
N ARG A 7 10.57 3.67 4.05
CA ARG A 7 10.85 5.09 3.90
C ARG A 7 9.81 5.79 3.02
N GLU A 8 9.43 5.22 1.88
CA GLU A 8 8.40 5.79 0.99
C GLU A 8 7.04 5.93 1.72
N VAL A 9 6.63 4.93 2.50
CA VAL A 9 5.39 5.03 3.29
C VAL A 9 5.49 6.14 4.35
N VAL A 10 6.63 6.25 5.04
CA VAL A 10 6.85 7.32 6.02
C VAL A 10 6.81 8.70 5.37
N GLU A 11 7.51 8.86 4.23
CA GLU A 11 7.64 10.12 3.50
C GLU A 11 6.30 10.58 2.91
N GLU A 12 5.51 9.66 2.34
CA GLU A 12 4.24 9.97 1.66
C GLU A 12 3.04 10.07 2.63
N THR A 13 3.03 9.31 3.73
CA THR A 13 1.86 9.26 4.65
C THR A 13 2.12 9.89 6.02
N GLY A 14 3.37 10.19 6.38
CA GLY A 14 3.74 10.69 7.71
C GLY A 14 3.60 9.65 8.83
N VAL A 15 3.33 8.38 8.50
CA VAL A 15 3.22 7.30 9.49
C VAL A 15 4.62 6.96 10.01
N PRO A 16 4.85 6.90 11.33
CA PRO A 16 6.16 6.56 11.85
C PRO A 16 6.50 5.10 11.55
N ALA A 17 7.76 4.83 11.19
CA ALA A 17 8.23 3.48 10.90
C ALA A 17 8.02 2.51 12.07
N SER A 18 8.08 2.98 13.32
CA SER A 18 7.84 2.19 14.53
C SER A 18 6.39 1.67 14.66
N SER A 19 5.45 2.22 13.90
CA SER A 19 4.06 1.76 13.82
C SER A 19 3.82 0.73 12.72
N LEU A 20 4.81 0.47 11.87
CA LEU A 20 4.74 -0.48 10.77
C LEU A 20 5.38 -1.81 11.17
N THR A 21 4.79 -2.92 10.75
CA THR A 21 5.49 -4.22 10.78
C THR A 21 6.51 -4.30 9.66
N GLU A 22 7.48 -5.20 9.79
CA GLU A 22 8.43 -5.52 8.72
C GLU A 22 7.70 -5.79 7.38
N PRO A 23 8.18 -5.22 6.26
CA PRO A 23 7.59 -5.41 4.96
C PRO A 23 7.74 -6.84 4.47
N ILE A 24 6.61 -7.43 4.05
CA ILE A 24 6.57 -8.75 3.43
C ILE A 24 6.42 -8.57 1.93
N LEU A 25 7.37 -9.07 1.14
CA LEU A 25 7.24 -9.10 -0.32
C LEU A 25 6.12 -10.10 -0.70
N ILE A 26 5.01 -9.60 -1.24
CA ILE A 26 3.87 -10.42 -1.64
C ILE A 26 3.92 -10.84 -3.11
N GLY A 27 4.83 -10.25 -3.89
CA GLY A 27 5.11 -10.66 -5.26
C GLY A 27 5.54 -9.50 -6.15
N VAL A 28 5.65 -9.80 -7.45
CA VAL A 28 5.97 -8.83 -8.49
C VAL A 28 4.90 -8.92 -9.57
N SER A 29 4.33 -7.78 -9.94
CA SER A 29 3.45 -7.68 -11.11
C SER A 29 4.11 -6.86 -12.21
N ARG A 30 3.59 -6.99 -13.43
CA ARG A 30 4.08 -6.25 -14.60
C ARG A 30 2.97 -5.35 -15.12
N ARG A 31 3.25 -4.05 -15.29
CA ARG A 31 2.32 -3.12 -15.93
C ARG A 31 2.07 -3.54 -17.37
N GLU A 32 0.85 -3.33 -17.85
CA GLU A 32 0.54 -3.47 -19.28
C GLU A 32 1.26 -2.38 -20.08
N THR A 33 1.14 -1.12 -19.64
CA THR A 33 1.86 0.01 -20.24
C THR A 33 3.34 -0.03 -19.87
N ASN A 34 4.21 0.08 -20.89
CA ASN A 34 5.68 0.16 -20.76
C ASN A 34 6.36 -1.06 -20.09
N VAL A 35 5.63 -2.16 -19.87
CA VAL A 35 6.17 -3.47 -19.43
C VAL A 35 7.01 -3.37 -18.13
N ARG A 36 6.77 -2.33 -17.32
CA ARG A 36 7.57 -2.05 -16.11
C ARG A 36 7.19 -3.03 -14.99
N PRO A 37 8.15 -3.76 -14.40
CA PRO A 37 7.90 -4.57 -13.21
C PRO A 37 7.69 -3.68 -11.98
N ALA A 38 6.82 -4.13 -11.07
CA ALA A 38 6.55 -3.50 -9.78
C ALA A 38 6.51 -4.56 -8.69
N ALA A 39 7.37 -4.43 -7.68
CA ALA A 39 7.36 -5.27 -6.49
C ALA A 39 6.35 -4.70 -5.49
N PHE A 40 5.57 -5.58 -4.87
CA PHE A 40 4.54 -5.21 -3.90
C PHE A 40 4.86 -5.78 -2.53
N PHE A 41 4.67 -4.94 -1.51
CA PHE A 41 4.92 -5.30 -0.13
C PHE A 41 3.65 -5.12 0.70
N TYR A 42 3.50 -5.96 1.72
CA TYR A 42 2.46 -5.84 2.73
C TYR A 42 3.09 -5.49 4.07
N MET A 43 2.49 -4.50 4.75
CA MET A 43 2.83 -4.07 6.10
C MET A 43 1.54 -3.86 6.87
N ARG A 44 1.53 -4.18 8.16
CA ARG A 44 0.47 -3.76 9.07
C ARG A 44 0.87 -2.48 9.77
N CYS A 45 -0.09 -1.59 9.95
CA CYS A 45 0.04 -0.39 10.75
C CYS A 45 -0.81 -0.54 12.02
N ASN A 46 -0.27 -0.16 13.18
CA ASN A 46 -1.03 -0.16 14.44
C ASN A 46 -1.76 1.16 14.74
N ILE A 47 -1.67 2.14 13.82
CA ILE A 47 -2.39 3.41 13.91
C ILE A 47 -3.74 3.25 13.22
N ASP A 48 -4.80 3.71 13.89
CA ASP A 48 -6.14 3.69 13.32
C ASP A 48 -6.26 4.63 12.11
N SER A 49 -7.04 4.21 11.12
CA SER A 49 -7.25 4.97 9.88
C SER A 49 -7.76 6.40 10.10
N SER A 50 -8.51 6.67 11.17
CA SER A 50 -9.00 8.00 11.50
C SER A 50 -7.87 8.98 11.84
N ALA A 51 -6.76 8.50 12.39
CA ALA A 51 -5.59 9.32 12.74
C ALA A 51 -4.63 9.53 11.56
N ILE A 52 -4.73 8.72 10.49
CA ILE A 52 -3.84 8.79 9.34
C ILE A 52 -3.97 10.13 8.60
N THR A 53 -5.16 10.71 8.52
CA THR A 53 -5.38 11.99 7.84
C THR A 53 -4.56 13.13 8.46
N GLU A 54 -4.43 13.14 9.78
CA GLU A 54 -3.64 14.16 10.49
C GLU A 54 -2.13 13.99 10.26
N LEU A 55 -1.67 12.74 10.18
CA LEU A 55 -0.27 12.40 9.87
C LEU A 55 0.06 12.77 8.42
N TYR A 56 -0.82 12.44 7.48
CA TYR A 56 -0.69 12.76 6.06
C TYR A 56 -0.57 14.27 5.81
N ALA A 57 -1.30 15.10 6.57
CA ALA A 57 -1.21 16.56 6.47
C ALA A 57 0.18 17.13 6.82
N ARG A 58 1.05 16.31 7.44
CA ARG A 58 2.42 16.65 7.83
C ARG A 58 3.46 15.76 7.14
N ALA A 59 3.06 14.96 6.16
CA ALA A 59 3.94 14.09 5.41
C ALA A 59 5.01 14.92 4.68
N GLN A 60 6.23 14.40 4.62
CA GLN A 60 7.36 15.07 3.96
C GLN A 60 7.07 15.32 2.49
N ASP A 61 6.50 14.29 1.84
CA ASP A 61 6.23 14.28 0.40
C ASP A 61 4.73 14.44 0.11
N GLY A 62 4.01 15.11 1.02
CA GLY A 62 2.58 15.41 0.90
C GLY A 62 2.21 16.31 -0.29
N TYR A 63 3.18 16.74 -1.09
CA TYR A 63 2.98 17.49 -2.33
C TYR A 63 2.81 16.59 -3.57
N GLU A 64 3.17 15.30 -3.50
CA GLU A 64 3.10 14.37 -4.65
C GLU A 64 1.69 13.81 -4.89
N SER A 65 0.88 13.78 -3.84
CA SER A 65 -0.51 13.37 -3.86
C SER A 65 -1.42 14.49 -3.37
N THR A 66 -2.72 14.42 -3.70
CA THR A 66 -3.69 15.45 -3.30
C THR A 66 -4.59 15.02 -2.14
N LYS A 67 -4.71 13.70 -1.91
CA LYS A 67 -5.62 13.09 -0.94
C LYS A 67 -5.12 11.70 -0.53
N ILE A 68 -5.46 11.31 0.69
CA ILE A 68 -5.35 9.94 1.21
C ILE A 68 -6.75 9.39 1.53
N TYR A 69 -6.96 8.10 1.27
CA TYR A 69 -8.22 7.41 1.55
C TYR A 69 -7.95 6.09 2.27
N ALA A 70 -8.63 5.89 3.40
CA ALA A 70 -8.74 4.58 4.03
C ALA A 70 -10.02 3.91 3.55
N VAL A 71 -9.92 2.65 3.13
CA VAL A 71 -11.05 1.88 2.59
C VAL A 71 -11.09 0.51 3.23
N SER A 72 -12.29 -0.05 3.37
CA SER A 72 -12.41 -1.45 3.78
C SER A 72 -11.91 -2.36 2.66
N VAL A 73 -11.58 -3.61 3.00
CA VAL A 73 -11.16 -4.60 1.98
C VAL A 73 -12.27 -4.88 0.97
N LYS A 74 -13.53 -4.81 1.41
CA LYS A 74 -14.69 -4.92 0.53
C LYS A 74 -14.70 -3.77 -0.48
N ASP A 75 -14.58 -2.53 -0.01
CA ASP A 75 -14.60 -1.34 -0.88
C ASP A 75 -13.39 -1.34 -1.84
N LEU A 76 -12.22 -1.80 -1.37
CA LEU A 76 -11.04 -1.95 -2.22
C LEU A 76 -11.28 -2.90 -3.40
N ARG A 77 -12.00 -4.01 -3.18
CA ARG A 77 -12.39 -4.93 -4.24
C ARG A 77 -13.30 -4.25 -5.26
N ASP A 78 -14.28 -3.47 -4.80
CA ASP A 78 -15.19 -2.72 -5.67
C ASP A 78 -14.47 -1.61 -6.47
N MET A 79 -13.37 -1.08 -5.92
CA MET A 79 -12.53 -0.05 -6.55
C MET A 79 -11.49 -0.63 -7.53
N SER A 80 -11.17 -1.93 -7.44
CA SER A 80 -10.04 -2.58 -8.13
C SER A 80 -9.97 -2.26 -9.63
N GLN A 81 -11.12 -2.22 -10.31
CA GLN A 81 -11.23 -1.96 -11.76
C GLN A 81 -10.88 -0.52 -12.16
N ARG A 82 -10.76 0.41 -11.22
CA ARG A 82 -10.45 1.82 -11.46
C ARG A 82 -9.07 2.22 -10.92
N LEU A 83 -8.32 1.27 -10.37
CA LEU A 83 -7.02 1.56 -9.79
C LEU A 83 -5.98 1.83 -10.91
N PRO A 84 -5.24 2.95 -10.85
CA PRO A 84 -4.34 3.33 -11.94
C PRO A 84 -3.04 2.52 -11.94
N GLY A 85 -2.33 2.49 -13.08
CA GLY A 85 -0.95 2.02 -13.14
C GLY A 85 -0.77 0.56 -12.71
N CYS A 86 0.04 0.30 -11.69
CA CYS A 86 0.36 -1.05 -11.21
C CYS A 86 -0.58 -1.57 -10.10
N HIS A 87 -1.50 -0.75 -9.61
CA HIS A 87 -2.27 -1.05 -8.40
C HIS A 87 -3.18 -2.28 -8.54
N LEU A 88 -3.76 -2.55 -9.72
CA LEU A 88 -4.56 -3.75 -9.96
C LEU A 88 -3.73 -5.04 -9.75
N GLY A 89 -2.49 -5.05 -10.23
CA GLY A 89 -1.56 -6.17 -9.99
C GLY A 89 -1.19 -6.31 -8.51
N GLY A 90 -1.03 -5.19 -7.80
CA GLY A 90 -0.83 -5.19 -6.35
C GLY A 90 -2.01 -5.75 -5.58
N PHE A 91 -3.23 -5.36 -5.96
CA PHE A 91 -4.46 -5.88 -5.35
C PHE A 91 -4.61 -7.39 -5.57
N ALA A 92 -4.36 -7.89 -6.78
CA ALA A 92 -4.40 -9.32 -7.06
C ALA A 92 -3.41 -10.12 -6.19
N LEU A 93 -2.18 -9.61 -6.01
CA LEU A 93 -1.18 -10.23 -5.12
C LEU A 93 -1.61 -10.20 -3.65
N TYR A 94 -2.23 -9.10 -3.22
CA TYR A 94 -2.77 -8.99 -1.86
C TYR A 94 -3.89 -10.02 -1.59
N GLU A 95 -4.80 -10.23 -2.56
CA GLU A 95 -5.83 -11.26 -2.43
C GLU A 95 -5.23 -12.67 -2.35
N LEU A 96 -4.22 -12.98 -3.16
CA LEU A 96 -3.51 -14.26 -3.10
C LEU A 96 -2.84 -14.47 -1.73
N MET A 97 -2.13 -13.47 -1.21
CA MET A 97 -1.52 -13.51 0.13
C MET A 97 -2.57 -13.76 1.21
N ARG A 98 -3.70 -13.05 1.15
CA ARG A 98 -4.80 -13.21 2.12
C ARG A 98 -5.41 -14.59 2.11
N ASN A 99 -5.76 -15.10 0.92
CA ASN A 99 -6.38 -16.41 0.78
C ASN A 99 -5.44 -17.52 1.26
N ALA A 100 -4.13 -17.38 1.01
CA ALA A 100 -3.13 -18.30 1.54
C ALA A 100 -3.03 -18.26 3.07
N SER A 101 -3.20 -17.08 3.67
CA SER A 101 -3.15 -16.90 5.14
C SER A 101 -4.41 -17.41 5.84
N GLU A 102 -5.57 -17.37 5.17
CA GLU A 102 -6.83 -17.93 5.68
C GLU A 102 -6.91 -19.46 5.54
N SER A 103 -5.98 -20.07 4.79
CA SER A 103 -5.92 -21.53 4.57
C SER A 103 -4.97 -22.27 5.54
N LEU A 104 -4.46 -21.56 6.55
CA LEU A 104 -3.54 -22.05 7.60
C LEU A 104 -4.25 -22.04 8.96
#